data_AF-A0A3M1QZP9-F1
#
_entry.id   AF-A0A3M1QZP9-F1
#
_cell.length_a   1.000
_cell.length_b   1.000
_cell.length_c   1.000
_cell.angle_alpha   90.00
_cell.angle_beta   90.00
_cell.angle_gamma   90.00
#
_symmetry.space_group_name_H-M   'P 1'
#
loop_
_entity.id
_entity.type
_entity.pdbx_description
1 polymer ?
#
loop_
_entity_poly.entity_id
_entity_poly.type
_entity_poly.pdbx_seq_one_letter_code
_entity_poly.pdbx_strand_id
1 'polypeptide(L)'
;SEAARAFALLTGGPPKTGGLGWWWHTPEDTVDKIDPDFLVRDAKIYTQIITHLCTTPVLPYDYAAVADEFARILGDIQTKAGSHFDLNPVQEKVRRLKELCVTLNRVKERIGKEGTVEQCRRLNKTLMALGRHLIPVNYTSVGPFDHDLATRVEPIPALQPATQLASLDPESNEYRFLRTRLVRERNKVAHALSLACTEIENTLTALG
;
A
#
# COMPACT_ATOMS: atom_id res chain seq x y z
N SER A 1 22.25 28.27 13.97
CA SER A 1 21.98 29.70 14.20
C SER A 1 21.45 29.90 15.60
N GLU A 2 21.45 31.13 16.10
CA GLU A 2 20.89 31.49 17.40
C GLU A 2 19.37 31.21 17.49
N ALA A 3 18.66 31.40 16.37
CA ALA A 3 17.26 31.01 16.20
C ALA A 3 17.01 29.51 16.40
N ALA A 4 17.88 28.64 15.87
CA ALA A 4 17.75 27.19 16.06
C ALA A 4 17.96 26.76 17.54
N ARG A 5 18.80 27.49 18.29
CA ARG A 5 18.99 27.29 19.73
C ARG A 5 17.78 27.75 20.54
N ALA A 6 17.19 28.90 20.20
CA ALA A 6 15.99 29.41 20.85
C ALA A 6 14.79 28.47 20.65
N PHE A 7 14.62 27.91 19.45
CA PHE A 7 13.55 26.98 19.14
C PHE A 7 13.71 25.61 19.85
N ALA A 8 14.95 25.11 19.98
CA ALA A 8 15.26 23.88 20.70
C ALA A 8 15.02 24.00 22.23
N LEU A 9 15.27 25.18 22.80
CA LEU A 9 14.99 25.48 24.21
C LEU A 9 13.48 25.55 24.52
N LEU A 10 12.69 26.05 23.57
CA LEU A 10 11.23 26.12 23.69
C LEU A 10 10.53 24.76 23.50
N THR A 11 11.15 23.82 22.79
CA THR A 11 10.54 22.54 22.39
C THR A 11 11.13 21.31 23.09
N GLY A 12 12.01 21.50 24.07
CA GLY A 12 12.48 20.41 24.95
C GLY A 12 13.53 19.48 24.35
N GLY A 13 14.29 19.93 23.35
CA GLY A 13 15.37 19.13 22.76
C GLY A 13 15.69 19.53 21.31
N PRO A 14 16.75 18.94 20.72
CA PRO A 14 17.02 19.14 19.30
C PRO A 14 15.79 18.70 18.51
N PRO A 15 15.30 19.52 17.57
CA PRO A 15 14.07 19.20 16.86
C PRO A 15 14.31 17.89 16.10
N LYS A 16 13.52 16.86 16.40
CA LYS A 16 13.26 15.80 15.44
C LYS A 16 12.36 16.43 14.37
N THR A 17 12.94 17.30 13.53
CA THR A 17 12.25 17.82 12.36
C THR A 17 11.81 16.61 11.53
N GLY A 18 10.64 16.68 10.89
CA GLY A 18 10.12 15.62 10.02
C GLY A 18 10.93 15.41 8.74
N GLY A 19 12.27 15.54 8.80
CA GLY A 19 13.17 15.51 7.65
C GLY A 19 13.28 16.83 6.89
N LEU A 20 12.51 17.87 7.27
CA LEU A 20 12.41 19.12 6.53
C LEU A 20 13.18 20.26 7.21
N GLY A 21 13.49 21.29 6.43
CA GLY A 21 14.20 22.48 6.90
C GLY A 21 13.35 23.31 7.88
N TRP A 22 14.00 24.05 8.79
CA TRP A 22 13.32 24.92 9.77
C TRP A 22 12.46 26.02 9.12
N TRP A 23 12.79 26.37 7.88
CA TRP A 23 12.11 27.37 7.06
C TRP A 23 10.81 26.85 6.42
N TRP A 24 10.54 25.54 6.48
CA TRP A 24 9.35 24.93 5.87
C TRP A 24 8.05 25.51 6.46
N HIS A 25 7.11 25.94 5.60
CA HIS A 25 5.88 26.65 6.00
C HIS A 25 6.10 27.98 6.75
N THR A 26 7.21 28.69 6.48
CA THR A 26 7.48 30.03 7.02
C THR A 26 7.72 31.04 5.89
N PRO A 27 7.65 32.35 6.16
CA PRO A 27 8.06 33.36 5.17
C PRO A 27 9.50 33.20 4.67
N GLU A 28 10.35 32.50 5.42
CA GLU A 28 11.74 32.18 5.07
C GLU A 28 11.88 30.98 4.10
N ASP A 29 10.76 30.37 3.67
CA ASP A 29 10.69 29.35 2.61
C ASP A 29 10.87 30.01 1.22
N THR A 30 12.10 30.47 0.97
CA THR A 30 12.46 31.22 -0.23
C THR A 30 13.36 30.41 -1.18
N VAL A 31 13.48 30.87 -2.43
CA VAL A 31 14.21 30.15 -3.51
C VAL A 31 15.69 29.87 -3.20
N ASP A 32 16.30 30.62 -2.28
CA ASP A 32 17.69 30.40 -1.84
C ASP A 32 17.87 29.05 -1.11
N LYS A 33 16.79 28.38 -0.72
CA LYS A 33 16.82 27.03 -0.14
C LYS A 33 16.81 25.91 -1.18
N ILE A 34 16.58 26.24 -2.46
CA ILE A 34 16.49 25.27 -3.56
C ILE A 34 17.84 25.21 -4.29
N ASP A 35 18.47 24.04 -4.24
CA ASP A 35 19.64 23.75 -5.06
C ASP A 35 19.19 23.45 -6.51
N PRO A 36 19.66 24.22 -7.52
CA PRO A 36 19.25 24.03 -8.91
C PRO A 36 19.61 22.65 -9.47
N ASP A 37 20.75 22.09 -9.10
CA ASP A 37 21.20 20.78 -9.60
C ASP A 37 20.34 19.65 -9.01
N PHE A 38 19.94 19.76 -7.74
CA PHE A 38 18.99 18.83 -7.14
C PHE A 38 17.59 18.96 -7.75
N LEU A 39 17.11 20.18 -8.00
CA LEU A 39 15.83 20.39 -8.68
C LEU A 39 15.82 19.74 -10.07
N VAL A 40 16.89 19.94 -10.86
CA VAL A 40 17.03 19.32 -12.19
C VAL A 40 17.10 17.80 -12.09
N ARG A 41 17.83 17.25 -11.13
CA ARG A 41 17.89 15.79 -10.90
C ARG A 41 16.50 15.23 -10.61
N ASP A 42 15.76 15.85 -9.70
CA ASP A 42 14.45 15.35 -9.27
C ASP A 42 13.43 15.48 -10.40
N ALA A 43 13.45 16.59 -11.15
CA ALA A 43 12.64 16.77 -12.34
C ALA A 43 12.92 15.69 -13.41
N LYS A 44 14.19 15.27 -13.59
CA LYS A 44 14.54 14.16 -14.51
C LYS A 44 13.92 12.84 -14.06
N ILE A 45 13.92 12.54 -12.76
CA ILE A 45 13.29 11.32 -12.22
C ILE A 45 11.78 11.33 -12.51
N TYR A 46 11.08 12.42 -12.19
CA TYR A 46 9.65 12.54 -12.49
C TYR A 46 9.37 12.43 -13.99
N THR A 47 10.16 13.11 -14.82
CA THR A 47 10.02 13.06 -16.27
C THR A 47 10.19 11.64 -16.79
N GLN A 48 11.21 10.91 -16.34
CA GLN A 48 11.45 9.52 -16.73
C GLN A 48 10.28 8.60 -16.36
N ILE A 49 9.74 8.73 -15.14
CA ILE A 49 8.59 7.95 -14.68
C ILE A 49 7.35 8.25 -15.53
N ILE A 50 7.03 9.54 -15.72
CA ILE A 50 5.85 9.96 -16.50
C ILE A 50 5.98 9.50 -17.95
N THR A 51 7.13 9.75 -18.59
CA THR A 51 7.38 9.27 -19.95
C THR A 51 7.18 7.77 -20.04
N HIS A 52 7.79 6.99 -19.15
CA HIS A 52 7.65 5.54 -19.17
C HIS A 52 6.18 5.08 -19.02
N LEU A 53 5.43 5.67 -18.08
CA LEU A 53 4.01 5.34 -17.86
C LEU A 53 3.10 5.78 -19.02
N CYS A 54 3.43 6.86 -19.72
CA CYS A 54 2.66 7.38 -20.84
C CYS A 54 3.00 6.73 -22.19
N THR A 55 4.18 6.12 -22.34
CA THR A 55 4.63 5.55 -23.63
C THR A 55 4.69 4.03 -23.66
N THR A 56 4.66 3.34 -22.50
CA THR A 56 4.64 1.88 -22.49
C THR A 56 3.28 1.34 -22.96
N PRO A 57 3.22 0.32 -23.84
CA PRO A 57 1.96 -0.28 -24.26
C PRO A 57 1.17 -0.87 -23.08
N VAL A 58 1.88 -1.49 -22.14
CA VAL A 58 1.30 -2.08 -20.93
C VAL A 58 2.00 -1.56 -19.68
N LEU A 59 1.22 -1.18 -18.67
CA LEU A 59 1.70 -0.58 -17.43
C LEU A 59 2.66 -1.53 -16.69
N PRO A 60 3.76 -1.02 -16.13
CA PRO A 60 4.83 -1.84 -15.54
C PRO A 60 4.52 -2.23 -14.08
N TYR A 61 3.25 -2.42 -13.72
CA TYR A 61 2.85 -2.76 -12.36
C TYR A 61 3.06 -4.26 -12.11
N ASP A 62 3.63 -4.60 -10.95
CA ASP A 62 3.83 -5.98 -10.51
C ASP A 62 3.10 -6.26 -9.19
N TYR A 63 1.87 -6.77 -9.30
CA TYR A 63 1.06 -7.16 -8.15
C TYR A 63 1.46 -8.52 -7.58
N ALA A 64 2.37 -9.27 -8.22
CA ALA A 64 2.93 -10.47 -7.61
C ALA A 64 3.83 -10.10 -6.43
N ALA A 65 4.59 -9.01 -6.53
CA ALA A 65 5.39 -8.49 -5.42
C ALA A 65 4.51 -7.99 -4.25
N VAL A 66 3.38 -7.34 -4.55
CA VAL A 66 2.40 -6.91 -3.53
C VAL A 66 1.81 -8.12 -2.79
N ALA A 67 1.52 -9.21 -3.49
CA ALA A 67 1.03 -10.43 -2.86
C ALA A 67 2.09 -11.08 -1.94
N ASP A 68 3.38 -11.04 -2.30
CA ASP A 68 4.46 -11.51 -1.43
C ASP A 68 4.58 -10.65 -0.16
N GLU A 69 4.46 -9.33 -0.32
CA GLU A 69 4.45 -8.40 0.80
C GLU A 69 3.30 -8.72 1.76
N PHE A 70 2.09 -8.91 1.22
CA PHE A 70 0.90 -9.24 2.01
C PHE A 70 1.05 -10.57 2.73
N ALA A 71 1.60 -11.59 2.07
CA ALA A 71 1.82 -12.90 2.68
C ALA A 71 2.75 -12.79 3.90
N ARG A 72 3.85 -12.04 3.76
CA ARG A 72 4.79 -11.78 4.87
C ARG A 72 4.11 -11.04 6.02
N ILE A 73 3.42 -9.93 5.75
CA ILE A 73 2.76 -9.11 6.78
C ILE A 73 1.68 -9.93 7.52
N LEU A 74 0.84 -10.67 6.79
CA LEU A 74 -0.20 -11.49 7.41
C LEU A 74 0.39 -12.64 8.23
N GLY A 75 1.53 -13.20 7.79
CA GLY A 75 2.31 -14.16 8.58
C GLY A 75 2.78 -13.55 9.90
N ASP A 76 3.40 -12.37 9.85
CA ASP A 76 3.87 -11.65 11.04
C ASP A 76 2.72 -11.34 12.01
N ILE A 77 1.56 -10.91 11.49
CA ILE A 77 0.35 -10.67 12.30
C ILE A 77 -0.17 -11.97 12.91
N GLN A 78 -0.27 -13.05 12.12
CA GLN A 78 -0.75 -14.35 12.59
C GLN A 78 0.14 -14.91 13.71
N THR A 79 1.46 -14.80 13.58
CA THR A 79 2.41 -15.23 14.62
C THR A 79 2.16 -14.48 15.94
N LYS A 80 1.92 -13.17 15.89
CA LYS A 80 1.63 -12.35 17.08
C LYS A 80 0.23 -12.60 17.65
N ALA A 81 -0.75 -12.82 16.79
CA ALA A 81 -2.12 -13.11 17.20
C ALA A 81 -2.28 -14.53 17.81
N GLY A 82 -1.39 -15.47 17.44
CA GLY A 82 -1.45 -16.85 17.90
C GLY A 82 -2.81 -17.50 17.59
N SER A 83 -3.36 -18.25 18.54
CA SER A 83 -4.68 -18.89 18.41
C SER A 83 -5.87 -17.95 18.65
N HIS A 84 -5.64 -16.67 18.94
CA HIS A 84 -6.73 -15.73 19.27
C HIS A 84 -7.52 -15.26 18.06
N PHE A 85 -6.89 -15.28 16.86
CA PHE A 85 -7.55 -14.88 15.61
C PHE A 85 -6.96 -15.61 14.41
N ASP A 86 -7.84 -16.16 13.58
CA ASP A 86 -7.48 -16.94 12.39
C ASP A 86 -7.49 -16.07 11.12
N LEU A 87 -6.29 -15.89 10.54
CA LEU A 87 -6.03 -15.19 9.30
C LEU A 87 -5.82 -16.13 8.10
N ASN A 88 -5.86 -17.45 8.27
CA ASN A 88 -5.71 -18.40 7.16
C ASN A 88 -6.67 -18.10 6.00
N PRO A 89 -7.96 -17.75 6.22
CA PRO A 89 -8.88 -17.43 5.12
C PRO A 89 -8.41 -16.27 4.23
N VAL A 90 -7.65 -15.32 4.78
CA VAL A 90 -7.07 -14.20 4.01
C VAL A 90 -5.76 -14.62 3.37
N GLN A 91 -4.91 -15.37 4.08
CA GLN A 91 -3.65 -15.88 3.53
C GLN A 91 -3.89 -16.75 2.28
N GLU A 92 -4.94 -17.57 2.26
CA GLU A 92 -5.25 -18.39 1.09
C GLU A 92 -5.70 -17.56 -0.11
N LYS A 93 -6.36 -16.43 0.12
CA LYS A 93 -6.70 -15.49 -0.94
C LYS A 93 -5.47 -14.76 -1.47
N VAL A 94 -4.52 -14.43 -0.61
CA VAL A 94 -3.23 -13.83 -1.02
C VAL A 94 -2.42 -14.82 -1.86
N ARG A 95 -2.35 -16.09 -1.46
CA ARG A 95 -1.68 -17.13 -2.24
C ARG A 95 -2.34 -17.32 -3.61
N ARG A 96 -3.67 -17.36 -3.66
CA ARG A 96 -4.42 -17.41 -4.93
C ARG A 96 -4.14 -16.17 -5.79
N LEU A 97 -4.15 -14.99 -5.21
CA LEU A 97 -3.80 -13.75 -5.90
C LEU A 97 -2.39 -13.81 -6.48
N LYS A 98 -1.41 -14.33 -5.72
CA LYS A 98 -0.03 -14.49 -6.19
C LYS A 98 0.05 -15.37 -7.43
N GLU A 99 -0.57 -16.55 -7.41
CA GLU A 99 -0.62 -17.48 -8.55
C GLU A 99 -1.22 -16.82 -9.80
N LEU A 100 -2.33 -16.08 -9.62
CA LEU A 100 -2.99 -15.34 -10.69
C LEU A 100 -2.12 -14.20 -11.23
N CYS A 101 -1.47 -13.43 -10.36
CA CYS A 101 -0.55 -12.36 -10.74
C CYS A 101 0.66 -12.87 -11.52
N VAL A 102 1.23 -14.02 -11.13
CA VAL A 102 2.32 -14.66 -11.88
C VAL A 102 1.86 -15.03 -13.30
N THR A 103 0.66 -15.58 -13.43
CA THR A 103 0.07 -15.91 -14.74
C THR A 103 -0.19 -14.64 -15.56
N LEU A 104 -0.77 -13.61 -14.95
CA LEU A 104 -1.01 -12.31 -15.57
C LEU A 104 0.29 -11.65 -16.05
N ASN A 105 1.38 -11.75 -15.28
CA ASN A 105 2.68 -11.20 -15.67
C ASN A 105 3.26 -11.86 -16.93
N ARG A 106 3.06 -13.17 -17.11
CA ARG A 106 3.46 -13.87 -18.36
C ARG A 106 2.64 -13.37 -19.56
N VAL A 107 1.33 -13.23 -19.38
CA VAL A 107 0.42 -12.68 -20.40
C VAL A 107 0.78 -11.22 -20.73
N LYS A 108 1.11 -10.43 -19.71
CA LYS A 108 1.59 -9.04 -19.82
C LYS A 108 2.84 -8.94 -20.68
N GLU A 109 3.83 -9.79 -20.43
CA GLU A 109 5.07 -9.79 -21.22
C GLU A 109 4.82 -10.15 -22.69
N ARG A 110 4.01 -11.19 -22.94
CA ARG A 110 3.65 -11.60 -24.30
C ARG A 110 2.93 -10.48 -25.06
N ILE A 111 1.89 -9.90 -24.45
CA ILE A 111 1.10 -8.83 -25.07
C ILE A 111 1.91 -7.54 -25.21
N GLY A 112 2.82 -7.24 -24.28
CA GLY A 112 3.68 -6.07 -24.39
C GLY A 112 4.63 -6.10 -25.60
N LYS A 113 4.97 -7.28 -26.12
CA LYS A 113 5.83 -7.45 -27.30
C LYS A 113 5.06 -7.45 -28.62
N GLU A 114 3.93 -8.16 -28.67
CA GLU A 114 3.26 -8.51 -29.94
C GLU A 114 1.72 -8.31 -29.89
N GLY A 115 1.20 -7.77 -28.80
CA GLY A 115 -0.23 -7.63 -28.60
C GLY A 115 -0.87 -6.49 -29.38
N THR A 116 -2.17 -6.62 -29.63
CA THR A 116 -2.99 -5.56 -30.20
C THR A 116 -3.24 -4.43 -29.18
N VAL A 117 -3.55 -3.23 -29.67
CA VAL A 117 -3.91 -2.07 -28.83
C VAL A 117 -5.04 -2.40 -27.86
N GLU A 118 -6.04 -3.19 -28.28
CA GLU A 118 -7.17 -3.55 -27.42
C GLU A 118 -6.78 -4.54 -26.31
N GLN A 119 -5.88 -5.49 -26.61
CA GLN A 119 -5.32 -6.38 -25.58
C GLN A 119 -4.51 -5.60 -24.54
N CYS A 120 -3.68 -4.66 -24.98
CA CYS A 120 -2.93 -3.76 -24.10
C CYS A 120 -3.86 -2.91 -23.23
N ARG A 121 -4.90 -2.31 -23.83
CA ARG A 121 -5.90 -1.50 -23.10
C ARG A 121 -6.62 -2.33 -22.03
N ARG A 122 -7.00 -3.56 -22.36
CA ARG A 122 -7.64 -4.48 -21.42
C ARG A 122 -6.73 -4.79 -20.23
N LEU A 123 -5.47 -5.16 -20.47
CA LEU A 123 -4.50 -5.38 -19.40
C LEU A 123 -4.31 -4.14 -18.52
N ASN A 124 -4.18 -2.95 -19.12
CA ASN A 124 -4.02 -1.71 -18.36
C ASN A 124 -5.24 -1.44 -17.48
N LYS A 125 -6.45 -1.67 -17.97
CA LYS A 125 -7.67 -1.54 -17.18
C LYS A 125 -7.63 -2.46 -15.96
N THR A 126 -7.23 -3.71 -16.14
CA THR A 126 -7.10 -4.70 -15.05
C THR A 126 -6.03 -4.29 -14.05
N LEU A 127 -4.83 -3.91 -14.51
CA LEU A 127 -3.73 -3.46 -13.65
C LEU A 127 -4.12 -2.23 -12.82
N MET A 128 -4.87 -1.30 -13.40
CA MET A 128 -5.39 -0.15 -12.65
C MET A 128 -6.53 -0.54 -11.69
N ALA A 129 -7.35 -1.53 -12.03
CA ALA A 129 -8.41 -2.04 -11.13
C ALA A 129 -7.80 -2.74 -9.91
N LEU A 130 -6.75 -3.55 -10.09
CA LEU A 130 -6.00 -4.16 -9.00
C LEU A 130 -5.49 -3.12 -8.00
N GLY A 131 -4.96 -2.00 -8.49
CA GLY A 131 -4.50 -0.91 -7.62
C GLY A 131 -5.63 -0.34 -6.77
N ARG A 132 -6.81 -0.14 -7.36
CA ARG A 132 -7.99 0.37 -6.64
C ARG A 132 -8.50 -0.58 -5.55
N HIS A 133 -8.29 -1.89 -5.72
CA HIS A 133 -8.67 -2.88 -4.70
C HIS A 133 -7.60 -3.03 -3.61
N LEU A 134 -6.32 -3.06 -3.98
CA LEU A 134 -5.23 -3.48 -3.10
C LEU A 134 -4.55 -2.30 -2.37
N ILE A 135 -4.50 -1.11 -2.98
CA ILE A 135 -3.89 0.06 -2.33
C ILE A 135 -4.65 0.45 -1.05
N PRO A 136 -6.00 0.57 -1.03
CA PRO A 136 -6.70 0.90 0.21
C PRO A 136 -6.49 -0.15 1.30
N VAL A 137 -6.45 -1.44 0.94
CA VAL A 137 -6.15 -2.52 1.89
C VAL A 137 -4.80 -2.32 2.55
N ASN A 138 -3.79 -1.90 1.79
CA ASN A 138 -2.42 -1.80 2.31
C ASN A 138 -2.19 -0.52 3.12
N TYR A 139 -2.84 0.59 2.74
CA TYR A 139 -2.45 1.92 3.21
C TYR A 139 -3.51 2.63 4.06
N THR A 140 -4.77 2.17 4.11
CA THR A 140 -5.84 2.90 4.81
C THR A 140 -6.54 2.13 5.91
N SER A 141 -6.80 2.78 7.04
CA SER A 141 -7.49 2.18 8.21
C SER A 141 -9.00 2.42 8.16
N VAL A 142 -9.42 3.59 7.67
CA VAL A 142 -10.83 4.00 7.58
C VAL A 142 -11.48 3.66 6.23
N GLY A 143 -10.68 3.34 5.21
CA GLY A 143 -11.15 3.00 3.86
C GLY A 143 -11.18 4.19 2.90
N PRO A 144 -11.86 4.08 1.75
CA PRO A 144 -11.76 5.06 0.66
C PRO A 144 -12.68 6.29 0.80
N PHE A 145 -13.53 6.34 1.83
CA PHE A 145 -14.56 7.37 2.00
C PHE A 145 -14.34 8.24 3.23
N ASP A 146 -13.18 8.15 3.86
CA ASP A 146 -12.81 8.92 5.04
C ASP A 146 -11.29 9.14 5.05
N HIS A 147 -10.79 9.98 5.95
CA HIS A 147 -9.38 10.36 6.05
C HIS A 147 -8.70 9.73 7.26
N ASP A 148 -7.64 8.97 7.01
CA ASP A 148 -6.75 8.54 8.09
C ASP A 148 -6.01 9.73 8.70
N LEU A 149 -5.61 9.57 9.96
CA LEU A 149 -4.71 10.52 10.61
C LEU A 149 -3.36 10.54 9.88
N ALA A 150 -2.72 11.72 9.82
CA ALA A 150 -1.39 11.92 9.24
C ALA A 150 -0.26 11.34 10.13
N THR A 151 -0.46 10.12 10.60
CA THR A 151 0.46 9.35 11.44
C THR A 151 1.00 8.17 10.67
N ARG A 152 2.10 7.58 11.13
CA ARG A 152 2.62 6.35 10.54
C ARG A 152 1.57 5.24 10.64
N VAL A 153 1.25 4.63 9.50
CA VAL A 153 0.33 3.50 9.39
C VAL A 153 1.15 2.27 8.99
N GLU A 154 1.01 1.18 9.75
CA GLU A 154 1.61 -0.09 9.38
C GLU A 154 0.79 -0.75 8.26
N PRO A 155 1.44 -1.44 7.30
CA PRO A 155 0.75 -2.14 6.20
C PRO A 155 -0.39 -3.05 6.66
N ILE A 156 -1.46 -3.12 5.87
CA ILE A 156 -2.70 -3.85 6.22
C ILE A 156 -3.27 -3.41 7.58
N PRO A 157 -3.48 -2.09 7.78
CA PRO A 157 -3.76 -1.53 9.10
C PRO A 157 -5.04 -2.06 9.73
N ALA A 158 -6.03 -2.44 8.93
CA ALA A 158 -7.29 -3.01 9.39
C ALA A 158 -7.11 -4.31 10.21
N LEU A 159 -6.01 -5.04 10.00
CA LEU A 159 -5.71 -6.31 10.68
C LEU A 159 -4.59 -6.21 11.72
N GLN A 160 -3.83 -5.12 11.74
CA GLN A 160 -2.79 -4.89 12.74
C GLN A 160 -3.27 -5.01 14.21
N PRO A 161 -4.49 -4.57 14.58
CA PRO A 161 -4.99 -4.75 15.94
C PRO A 161 -5.09 -6.21 16.40
N ALA A 162 -5.09 -7.20 15.50
CA ALA A 162 -5.08 -8.62 15.88
C ALA A 162 -3.84 -9.00 16.72
N THR A 163 -2.73 -8.27 16.53
CA THR A 163 -1.49 -8.48 17.30
C THR A 163 -1.64 -8.19 18.79
N GLN A 164 -2.67 -7.44 19.20
CA GLN A 164 -2.92 -7.06 20.59
C GLN A 164 -3.70 -8.13 21.36
N LEU A 165 -4.42 -9.02 20.67
CA LEU A 165 -5.33 -9.98 21.30
C LEU A 165 -4.65 -10.90 22.32
N ALA A 166 -3.40 -11.31 22.06
CA ALA A 166 -2.64 -12.17 22.96
C ALA A 166 -2.28 -11.50 24.31
N SER A 167 -2.35 -10.18 24.39
CA SER A 167 -2.07 -9.40 25.61
C SER A 167 -3.32 -9.05 26.43
N LEU A 168 -4.51 -9.31 25.89
CA LEU A 168 -5.79 -9.00 26.53
C LEU A 168 -6.36 -10.24 27.22
N ASP A 169 -7.07 -10.03 28.33
CA ASP A 169 -7.84 -11.08 28.99
C ASP A 169 -8.99 -11.54 28.07
N PRO A 170 -9.06 -12.83 27.67
CA PRO A 170 -10.13 -13.36 26.82
C PRO A 170 -11.55 -13.15 27.36
N GLU A 171 -11.72 -13.02 28.68
CA GLU A 171 -13.03 -12.79 29.30
C GLU A 171 -13.41 -11.30 29.35
N SER A 172 -12.48 -10.40 29.02
CA SER A 172 -12.73 -8.96 29.03
C SER A 172 -13.62 -8.50 27.87
N ASN A 173 -14.36 -7.41 28.10
CA ASN A 173 -15.13 -6.74 27.05
C ASN A 173 -14.23 -6.22 25.91
N GLU A 174 -13.04 -5.73 26.25
CA GLU A 174 -12.08 -5.20 25.27
C GLU A 174 -11.67 -6.27 24.25
N TYR A 175 -11.30 -7.46 24.73
CA TYR A 175 -10.99 -8.61 23.87
C TYR A 175 -12.17 -8.97 22.95
N ARG A 176 -13.37 -9.08 23.53
CA ARG A 176 -14.58 -9.48 22.79
C ARG A 176 -14.98 -8.46 21.73
N PHE A 177 -14.87 -7.17 22.03
CA PHE A 177 -15.14 -6.08 21.08
C PHE A 177 -14.10 -6.03 19.97
N LEU A 178 -12.81 -6.12 20.31
CA LEU A 178 -11.73 -6.14 19.34
C LEU A 178 -11.86 -7.32 18.38
N ARG A 179 -12.06 -8.54 18.92
CA ARG A 179 -12.24 -9.75 18.12
C ARG A 179 -13.43 -9.63 17.17
N THR A 180 -14.55 -9.09 17.63
CA THR A 180 -15.75 -8.87 16.80
C THR A 180 -15.46 -7.89 15.66
N ARG A 181 -14.79 -6.77 15.94
CA ARG A 181 -14.37 -5.80 14.92
C ARG A 181 -13.44 -6.46 13.89
N LEU A 182 -12.47 -7.23 14.34
CA LEU A 182 -11.49 -7.90 13.48
C LEU A 182 -12.13 -8.89 12.50
N VAL A 183 -13.22 -9.58 12.87
CA VAL A 183 -13.96 -10.43 11.93
C VAL A 183 -14.45 -9.61 10.73
N ARG A 184 -15.00 -8.42 10.99
CA ARG A 184 -15.47 -7.52 9.92
C ARG A 184 -14.31 -7.02 9.07
N GLU A 185 -13.22 -6.60 9.70
CA GLU A 185 -12.03 -6.12 8.96
C GLU A 185 -11.38 -7.22 8.11
N ARG A 186 -11.28 -8.45 8.64
CA ARG A 186 -10.86 -9.64 7.88
C ARG A 186 -11.73 -9.87 6.66
N ASN A 187 -13.04 -9.76 6.81
CA ASN A 187 -13.98 -9.93 5.70
C ASN A 187 -13.82 -8.84 4.62
N LYS A 188 -13.55 -7.59 5.00
CA LYS A 188 -13.26 -6.51 4.02
C LYS A 188 -12.00 -6.78 3.22
N VAL A 189 -10.91 -7.17 3.90
CA VAL A 189 -9.64 -7.52 3.25
C VAL A 189 -9.85 -8.72 2.31
N ALA A 190 -10.52 -9.77 2.80
CA ALA A 190 -10.86 -10.94 2.01
C ALA A 190 -11.71 -10.59 0.77
N HIS A 191 -12.66 -9.67 0.91
CA HIS A 191 -13.49 -9.22 -0.20
C HIS A 191 -12.68 -8.48 -1.27
N ALA A 192 -11.81 -7.54 -0.87
CA ALA A 192 -10.95 -6.81 -1.80
C ALA A 192 -9.99 -7.75 -2.56
N LEU A 193 -9.41 -8.75 -1.88
CA LEU A 193 -8.58 -9.78 -2.53
C LEU A 193 -9.40 -10.63 -3.51
N SER A 194 -10.63 -10.98 -3.16
CA SER A 194 -11.54 -11.71 -4.05
C SER A 194 -11.88 -10.91 -5.31
N LEU A 195 -12.20 -9.62 -5.17
CA LEU A 195 -12.42 -8.74 -6.33
C LEU A 195 -11.18 -8.67 -7.22
N ALA A 196 -10.00 -8.51 -6.63
CA ALA A 196 -8.73 -8.52 -7.37
C ALA A 196 -8.52 -9.84 -8.13
N CYS A 197 -8.79 -11.00 -7.52
CA CYS A 197 -8.69 -12.29 -8.20
C CYS A 197 -9.67 -12.38 -9.37
N THR A 198 -10.93 -12.00 -9.16
CA THR A 198 -11.97 -12.02 -10.20
C THR A 198 -11.62 -11.12 -11.39
N GLU A 199 -11.04 -9.93 -11.15
CA GLU A 199 -10.57 -9.06 -12.23
C GLU A 199 -9.50 -9.74 -13.10
N ILE A 200 -8.56 -10.45 -12.47
CA ILE A 200 -7.51 -11.19 -13.19
C ILE A 200 -8.13 -12.35 -13.98
N GLU A 201 -8.98 -13.15 -13.34
CA GLU A 201 -9.61 -14.32 -13.97
C GLU A 201 -10.47 -13.92 -15.19
N ASN A 202 -11.27 -12.86 -15.06
CA ASN A 202 -12.05 -12.31 -16.18
C ASN A 202 -11.15 -11.84 -17.32
N THR A 203 -10.01 -11.24 -16.98
CA THR A 203 -9.05 -10.73 -17.96
C THR A 203 -8.34 -11.86 -18.69
N LEU A 204 -7.85 -12.87 -17.97
CA LEU A 204 -7.22 -14.05 -18.55
C LEU A 204 -8.19 -14.78 -19.47
N THR A 205 -9.42 -15.01 -19.02
CA THR A 205 -10.47 -15.65 -19.83
C THR A 205 -10.72 -14.88 -21.14
N ALA A 206 -10.75 -13.55 -21.09
CA ALA A 206 -10.98 -12.71 -22.27
C ALA A 206 -9.77 -12.64 -23.22
N LEU A 207 -8.56 -12.98 -22.76
CA LEU A 207 -7.32 -12.88 -23.53
C LEU A 207 -6.84 -14.22 -24.10
N GLY A 208 -7.49 -15.33 -23.74
CA GLY A 208 -7.12 -16.69 -24.16
C GLY A 208 -5.75 -17.08 -23.63
#